data_AF-A0A1M4WXW2-F1
#
_entry.id   AF-A0A1M4WXW2-F1
#
_cell.length_a   1.000
_cell.length_b   1.000
_cell.length_c   1.000
_cell.angle_alpha   90.00
_cell.angle_beta   90.00
_cell.angle_gamma   90.00
#
_symmetry.space_group_name_H-M   'P 1'
#
loop_
_entity.id
_entity.type
_entity.pdbx_description
1 polymer ?
#
loop_
_entity_poly.entity_id
_entity_poly.type
_entity_poly.pdbx_seq_one_letter_code
_entity_poly.pdbx_strand_id
1 'polypeptide(L)' 'MIGAKHYRGKALVVYGHTPVEKPQFRNNTIDIDTGCAMGGKLTALRYPEREIVQVSAKKVYYVRPEIRALSGVN' A
#
# COMPACT_ATOMS: atom_id res chain seq x y z
N MET A 1 -8.74 2.70 6.55
CA MET A 1 -9.90 3.34 5.87
C MET A 1 -11.09 2.37 5.77
N ILE A 2 -12.27 2.77 6.23
CA ILE A 2 -13.55 2.02 6.06
C ILE A 2 -14.16 2.26 4.65
N GLY A 3 -13.59 3.16 3.84
CA GLY A 3 -14.18 3.66 2.60
C GLY A 3 -14.28 2.69 1.41
N ALA A 4 -13.40 1.70 1.30
CA ALA A 4 -13.38 0.80 0.13
C ALA A 4 -14.54 -0.21 0.12
N LYS A 5 -14.98 -0.71 1.28
CA LYS A 5 -15.96 -1.80 1.39
C LYS A 5 -17.33 -1.42 0.79
N HIS A 6 -17.69 -0.15 0.89
CA HIS A 6 -18.99 0.38 0.47
C HIS A 6 -18.93 1.23 -0.81
N TYR A 7 -17.76 1.38 -1.44
CA TYR A 7 -17.67 2.12 -2.70
C TYR A 7 -18.44 1.40 -3.81
N ARG A 8 -19.27 2.15 -4.54
CA ARG A 8 -20.11 1.68 -5.67
C ARG A 8 -20.01 2.58 -6.91
N GLY A 9 -19.08 3.52 -6.93
CA GLY A 9 -18.89 4.43 -8.06
C GLY A 9 -18.31 3.72 -9.29
N LYS A 10 -18.57 4.30 -10.47
CA LYS A 10 -18.09 3.76 -11.76
C LYS A 10 -16.59 4.00 -11.99
N ALA A 11 -16.01 5.01 -11.35
CA ALA A 11 -14.60 5.33 -11.48
C ALA A 11 -13.73 4.32 -10.71
N LEU A 12 -12.56 3.99 -11.24
CA LEU A 12 -11.54 3.25 -10.49
C LEU A 12 -10.86 4.23 -9.52
N VAL A 13 -10.86 3.91 -8.22
CA VAL A 13 -10.18 4.72 -7.20
C VAL A 13 -8.88 4.03 -6.81
N VAL A 14 -7.75 4.65 -7.18
CA VAL A 14 -6.41 4.23 -6.78
C VAL A 14 -5.96 5.14 -5.65
N TYR A 15 -5.55 4.58 -4.52
CA TYR A 15 -5.21 5.36 -3.34
C TYR A 15 -4.03 4.77 -2.55
N GLY A 16 -3.59 5.50 -1.53
CA GLY A 16 -2.64 5.06 -0.51
C GLY A 16 -3.08 5.59 0.86
N HIS A 17 -2.18 5.54 1.87
CA HIS A 17 -2.23 6.22 3.19
C HIS A 17 -1.98 5.25 4.34
N THR A 18 -2.61 4.08 4.31
CA THR A 18 -2.45 3.04 5.32
C THR A 18 -1.78 1.85 4.67
N PRO A 19 -0.49 1.59 4.96
CA PRO A 19 0.25 0.52 4.31
C PRO A 19 -0.45 -0.84 4.42
N VAL A 20 -0.59 -1.51 3.29
CA VAL A 20 -1.08 -2.89 3.16
C VAL A 20 0.05 -3.83 2.73
N GLU A 21 -0.04 -5.10 3.11
CA GLU A 21 0.98 -6.10 2.74
C GLU A 21 1.03 -6.34 1.22
N LYS A 22 -0.14 -6.40 0.58
CA LYS A 22 -0.28 -6.57 -0.86
C LYS A 22 -1.43 -5.73 -1.40
N PRO A 23 -1.28 -5.13 -2.60
CA PRO A 23 -2.36 -4.38 -3.22
C PRO A 23 -3.47 -5.37 -3.61
N GLN A 24 -4.72 -5.01 -3.34
CA GLN A 24 -5.88 -5.83 -3.64
C GLN A 24 -6.99 -4.98 -4.23
N PHE A 25 -7.53 -5.40 -5.36
CA PHE A 25 -8.78 -4.83 -5.86
C PHE A 25 -9.93 -5.24 -4.94
N ARG A 26 -10.66 -4.25 -4.43
CA ARG A 26 -11.90 -4.45 -3.67
C ARG A 26 -12.92 -3.46 -4.20
N ASN A 27 -14.01 -3.98 -4.76
CA ASN A 27 -14.90 -3.19 -5.63
C ASN A 27 -14.06 -2.52 -6.74
N ASN A 28 -14.41 -1.30 -7.15
CA ASN A 28 -13.62 -0.52 -8.11
C ASN A 28 -12.57 0.37 -7.41
N THR A 29 -11.90 -0.18 -6.39
CA THR A 29 -10.87 0.53 -5.62
C THR A 29 -9.64 -0.34 -5.39
N ILE A 30 -8.48 0.28 -5.23
CA ILE A 30 -7.23 -0.40 -4.89
C ILE A 30 -6.30 0.51 -4.08
N ASP A 31 -5.75 -0.05 -3.00
CA ASP A 31 -4.67 0.56 -2.22
C ASP A 31 -3.31 0.12 -2.78
N ILE A 32 -2.46 1.09 -3.16
CA ILE A 32 -1.10 0.87 -3.65
C ILE A 32 -0.02 1.30 -2.65
N ASP A 33 -0.41 1.74 -1.44
CA ASP A 33 0.55 1.96 -0.37
C ASP A 33 0.98 0.62 0.22
N THR A 34 2.11 0.10 -0.27
CA THR A 34 2.73 -1.13 0.24
C THR A 34 3.92 -0.85 1.14
N GLY A 35 3.96 0.33 1.76
CA GLY A 35 4.92 0.65 2.81
C GLY A 35 6.39 0.63 2.40
N CYS A 36 6.73 1.09 1.19
CA CYS A 36 8.11 1.11 0.68
C CYS A 36 9.12 1.70 1.68
N ALA A 37 8.80 2.85 2.29
CA ALA A 37 9.69 3.50 3.26
C ALA A 37 9.95 2.66 4.53
N MET A 38 9.04 1.73 4.87
CA MET A 38 9.14 0.82 6.01
C MET A 38 9.76 -0.53 5.64
N GLY A 39 10.38 -0.65 4.46
CA GLY A 39 10.99 -1.90 3.98
C GLY A 39 10.07 -2.78 3.14
N GLY A 40 8.87 -2.32 2.80
CA GLY A 40 7.94 -3.02 1.93
C GLY A 40 8.29 -2.87 0.44
N LYS A 41 7.30 -2.54 -0.39
CA LYS A 41 7.48 -2.35 -1.84
C LYS A 41 6.98 -0.98 -2.27
N LEU A 42 7.55 -0.43 -3.34
CA LEU A 42 6.92 0.64 -4.11
C LEU A 42 6.05 -0.01 -5.18
N THR A 43 4.76 0.33 -5.19
CA THR A 43 3.76 -0.29 -6.05
C THR A 43 3.20 0.73 -7.04
N ALA A 44 3.11 0.34 -8.30
CA ALA A 44 2.44 1.09 -9.36
C ALA A 44 1.29 0.25 -9.94
N LEU A 45 0.23 0.94 -10.33
CA LEU A 45 -0.85 0.38 -11.15
C LEU A 45 -0.73 0.94 -12.57
N ARG A 46 -0.59 0.06 -13.56
CA ARG A 46 -0.67 0.45 -14.97
C ARG A 46 -2.13 0.59 -15.38
N TYR A 47 -2.47 1.67 -16.08
CA TYR A 47 -3.81 1.92 -16.59
C TYR A 47 -3.71 2.23 -18.09
N PRO A 48 -4.56 1.62 -18.96
CA PRO A 48 -5.79 0.90 -18.63
C PRO A 48 -5.63 -0.60 -18.28
N GLU A 49 -4.42 -1.16 -18.34
CA GLU A 49 -4.15 -2.61 -18.25
C GLU A 49 -4.50 -3.23 -16.89
N ARG A 50 -4.57 -2.40 -15.84
CA ARG A 50 -4.79 -2.81 -14.44
C ARG A 50 -3.74 -3.79 -13.90
N GLU A 51 -2.52 -3.70 -14.42
CA GLU A 51 -1.40 -4.52 -13.99
C GLU A 51 -0.66 -3.88 -12.82
N ILE A 52 -0.26 -4.71 -11.87
CA ILE A 52 0.54 -4.30 -10.71
C ILE A 52 2.01 -4.52 -11.01
N VAL A 53 2.79 -3.44 -10.93
CA VAL A 53 4.25 -3.47 -11.02
C VAL A 53 4.81 -3.07 -9.66
N GLN A 54 5.80 -3.80 -9.16
CA GLN A 54 6.40 -3.53 -7.85
C GLN A 54 7.91 -3.61 -7.89
N VAL A 55 8.54 -2.79 -7.06
CA VAL A 55 9.96 -2.90 -6.73
C VAL A 55 10.12 -2.95 -5.21
N SER A 56 11.01 -3.83 -4.73
CA SER A 56 11.32 -3.92 -3.30
C SER A 56 12.05 -2.68 -2.80
N ALA A 57 11.77 -2.28 -1.56
CA ALA A 57 12.55 -1.25 -0.90
C ALA A 57 14.02 -1.66 -0.80
N LYS A 58 14.93 -0.71 -1.02
CA LYS A 58 16.38 -0.97 -0.92
C LYS A 58 16.86 -1.13 0.52
N LYS A 59 16.14 -0.53 1.47
CA LYS A 59 16.38 -0.59 2.92
C LYS A 59 15.13 -0.11 3.65
N VAL A 60 15.11 -0.26 4.97
CA VAL A 60 14.14 0.42 5.84
C VAL A 60 14.61 1.86 6.03
N TYR A 61 13.79 2.83 5.62
CA TYR A 61 14.06 4.26 5.77
C TYR A 61 13.32 4.87 6.96
N TYR A 62 12.21 4.25 7.36
CA TYR A 62 11.35 4.72 8.44
C TYR A 62 10.81 3.53 9.25
N VAL A 63 10.94 3.60 10.57
CA VAL A 63 10.30 2.66 11.50
C VAL A 63 9.28 3.45 12.29
N ARG A 64 8.02 2.98 12.32
CA ARG A 64 7.03 3.59 13.19
C ARG A 64 7.52 3.50 14.64
N PRO A 65 7.53 4.61 15.41
CA PRO A 65 8.01 4.59 16.80
C PRO A 65 7.35 3.50 17.66
N GLU A 66 6.06 3.26 17.43
CA GLU A 66 5.26 2.21 18.07
C GLU A 66 5.79 0.78 17.84
N ILE A 67 6.35 0.51 16.65
CA ILE A 67 6.93 -0.78 16.28
C ILE A 67 8.39 -0.89 16.75
N ARG A 68 9.11 0.24 16.83
CA ARG A 68 10.50 0.28 17.31
C ARG A 68 10.62 -0.19 18.76
N ALA A 69 9.67 0.19 19.61
CA ALA A 69 9.63 -0.22 21.02
C ALA A 69 9.41 -1.73 21.21
N LEU A 70 8.81 -2.42 20.24
CA LEU A 70 8.48 -3.85 20.31
C LEU A 70 9.52 -4.75 19.62
N SER A 71 10.41 -4.19 18.80
CA SER A 71 11.33 -4.96 17.95
C SER A 71 12.75 -5.10 18.52
N GLY A 72 13.06 -4.46 19.66
CA GLY A 72 14.37 -4.60 20.32
C GLY A 72 15.56 -4.13 19.48
N VAL A 73 15.32 -3.38 18.41
CA VAL A 73 16.38 -2.83 17.54
C VAL A 73 16.81 -1.49 18.14
N ASN A 74 18.00 -1.47 18.74
CA ASN A 74 18.71 -0.24 19.13
C ASN A 74 18.94 0.65 17.91
#